data_AF-A0A2M9LDW5-F1
#
_entry.id   AF-A0A2M9LDW5-F1
#
_cell.length_a   1.000
_cell.length_b   1.000
_cell.length_c   1.000
_cell.angle_alpha   90.00
_cell.angle_beta   90.00
_cell.angle_gamma   90.00
#
_symmetry.space_group_name_H-M   'P 1'
#
loop_
_entity.id
_entity.type
_entity.pdbx_description
1 polymer ?
#
loop_
_entity_poly.entity_id
_entity_poly.type
_entity_poly.pdbx_seq_one_letter_code
_entity_poly.pdbx_strand_id
1 'polypeptide(L)'
;MERDGSQPEIVVGELVRQYEGPRAMVFQKDLDRAAVGDERYQLALALRELAHRLGISLTRYAARVTWDRSSLSRFFSGIAVPPADFVEQLIADGDRALGVELTPAVCELVRGLHRTALTVANPKGAQLQRLRDELADAERQNGLLQQEQRLLRDMVITANQQIEDRDARIRAVEASAAADRIAHRAELTERSDDFERLRAERDQLRALLEKLTCELADTESRAVEAERRCTELENRLEAAEETADDEPEEQLLRADAPVPGIASVPYDGDDEDLRRVIDDLRARGRNGEYIVNAVTQAVEQVIDPARTGRVRLDQLSAVELASLTAIVTIHLQHALRFSDGPASGLVVAGQEVRVRFALVPAWTVAPGESNDIFLLVEVNEKGGWWRIGVVRATPENTAGRSDIHWLHHRIDLPADLLGSMTAEERRAISVAGSSSRRLDQLFRTVQIRPIDRRVVIAIVRTEFILNRVIEAGERLAPEGIAVLDYRRARNGLASTLRLPLPSRREFLAVRLVRLRPDHGPVPSVELAGEQWCVARSGDPVESLPVGLDFQ
;
A
#
# COMPACT_ATOMS: atom_id res chain seq x y z
N MET A 1 18.37 60.80 -29.84
CA MET A 1 19.75 61.22 -29.51
C MET A 1 20.44 59.95 -29.05
N GLU A 2 21.41 59.37 -29.73
CA GLU A 2 22.40 59.90 -30.67
C GLU A 2 22.33 59.16 -32.01
N ARG A 3 22.58 59.90 -33.09
CA ARG A 3 22.75 59.35 -34.45
C ARG A 3 24.21 58.92 -34.56
N ASP A 4 24.47 57.62 -34.44
CA ASP A 4 25.75 57.06 -34.86
C ASP A 4 25.70 56.90 -36.39
N GLY A 5 26.45 57.77 -37.06
CA GLY A 5 26.51 57.92 -38.51
C GLY A 5 27.53 56.98 -39.13
N SER A 6 27.35 55.68 -38.95
CA SER A 6 28.05 54.67 -39.75
C SER A 6 27.04 54.00 -40.67
N GLN A 7 26.90 54.53 -41.90
CA GLN A 7 26.37 53.71 -42.99
C GLN A 7 27.35 52.53 -43.14
N PRO A 8 26.91 51.26 -42.97
CA PRO A 8 27.78 50.15 -43.26
C PRO A 8 28.06 50.21 -44.76
N GLU A 9 29.31 50.52 -45.11
CA GLU A 9 29.84 50.29 -46.44
C GLU A 9 29.73 48.78 -46.65
N ILE A 10 28.69 48.36 -47.36
CA ILE A 10 28.34 46.95 -47.54
C ILE A 10 29.49 46.33 -48.34
N VAL A 11 30.35 45.58 -47.66
CA VAL A 11 31.34 44.72 -48.30
C VAL A 11 30.59 43.54 -48.92
N VAL A 12 30.02 43.76 -50.10
CA VAL A 12 29.43 42.70 -50.94
C VAL A 12 30.52 41.71 -51.42
N GLY A 13 31.81 42.04 -51.23
CA GLY A 13 32.96 41.28 -51.72
C GLY A 13 33.35 40.03 -50.91
N GLU A 14 32.82 39.79 -49.71
CA GLU A 14 33.29 38.66 -48.87
C GLU A 14 32.34 37.44 -48.81
N LEU A 15 31.17 37.46 -49.45
CA LEU A 15 30.13 36.44 -49.22
C LEU A 15 29.82 35.52 -50.40
N VAL A 16 30.54 35.60 -51.52
CA VAL A 16 30.23 34.81 -52.72
C VAL A 16 31.49 34.17 -53.29
N ARG A 17 31.58 32.83 -53.28
CA ARG A 17 32.55 32.12 -54.15
C ARG A 17 32.24 32.49 -55.60
N GLN A 18 33.10 33.28 -56.21
CA GLN A 18 32.98 33.70 -57.61
C GLN A 18 33.37 32.55 -58.53
N TYR A 19 32.60 32.34 -59.59
CA TYR A 19 32.96 31.39 -60.65
C TYR A 19 33.96 32.06 -61.61
N GLU A 20 35.25 31.76 -61.47
CA GLU A 20 36.33 32.27 -62.34
C GLU A 20 36.54 31.40 -63.59
N GLY A 21 35.47 31.01 -64.27
CA GLY A 21 35.56 30.27 -65.54
C GLY A 21 35.48 31.20 -66.76
N PRO A 22 36.00 30.79 -67.94
CA PRO A 22 36.04 31.59 -69.18
C PRO A 22 34.66 31.93 -69.80
N ARG A 23 33.56 31.64 -69.09
CA ARG A 23 32.16 31.87 -69.50
C ARG A 23 31.38 32.77 -68.53
N ALA A 24 32.06 33.40 -67.57
CA ALA A 24 31.44 34.34 -66.64
C ALA A 24 30.78 35.53 -67.36
N MET A 25 29.71 36.06 -66.77
CA MET A 25 29.03 37.25 -67.30
C MET A 25 29.96 38.46 -67.21
N VAL A 26 30.20 39.14 -68.34
CA VAL A 26 31.06 40.34 -68.37
C VAL A 26 30.18 41.59 -68.50
N PHE A 27 30.29 42.48 -67.51
CA PHE A 27 29.57 43.76 -67.49
C PHE A 27 30.48 44.87 -68.02
N GLN A 28 30.36 45.20 -69.31
CA GLN A 28 31.23 46.18 -70.01
C GLN A 28 31.00 47.64 -69.61
N LYS A 29 29.93 47.95 -68.87
CA LYS A 29 29.57 49.30 -68.46
C LYS A 29 29.70 49.44 -66.95
N ASP A 30 30.55 50.38 -66.54
CA ASP A 30 30.71 50.77 -65.14
C ASP A 30 29.38 51.29 -64.57
N LEU A 31 29.09 50.91 -63.33
CA LEU A 31 27.90 51.38 -62.61
C LEU A 31 28.14 52.83 -62.19
N ASP A 32 27.39 53.76 -62.76
CA ASP A 32 27.44 55.17 -62.36
C ASP A 32 26.50 55.40 -61.16
N ARG A 33 27.10 55.55 -59.98
CA ARG A 33 26.39 55.78 -58.71
C ARG A 33 25.54 57.05 -58.74
N ALA A 34 26.01 58.12 -59.40
CA ALA A 34 25.30 59.40 -59.46
C ALA A 34 24.08 59.35 -60.40
N ALA A 35 24.13 58.55 -61.47
CA ALA A 35 23.04 58.42 -62.43
C ALA A 35 21.90 57.51 -61.98
N VAL A 36 22.18 56.53 -61.12
CA VAL A 36 21.26 55.44 -60.76
C VAL A 36 20.65 55.60 -59.36
N GLY A 37 21.35 56.31 -58.46
CA GLY A 37 20.98 56.48 -57.06
C GLY A 37 21.54 55.37 -56.17
N ASP A 38 21.84 55.71 -54.91
CA ASP A 38 22.59 54.86 -53.98
C ASP A 38 21.92 53.51 -53.73
N GLU A 39 20.60 53.48 -53.53
CA GLU A 39 19.87 52.24 -53.22
C GLU A 39 19.84 51.27 -54.40
N ARG A 40 19.67 51.80 -55.63
CA ARG A 40 19.66 50.97 -56.86
C ARG A 40 21.06 50.54 -57.25
N TYR A 41 22.07 51.36 -56.96
CA TYR A 41 23.48 51.02 -57.16
C TYR A 41 23.89 49.81 -56.30
N GLN A 42 23.54 49.83 -55.01
CA GLN A 42 23.85 48.71 -54.09
C GLN A 42 23.13 47.41 -54.49
N LEU A 43 21.86 47.49 -54.91
CA LEU A 43 21.15 46.33 -55.45
C LEU A 43 21.81 45.80 -56.73
N ALA A 44 22.19 46.69 -57.66
CA ALA A 44 22.80 46.27 -58.93
C ALA A 44 24.15 45.56 -58.71
N LEU A 45 24.96 46.01 -57.76
CA LEU A 45 26.18 45.31 -57.36
C LEU A 45 25.88 43.90 -56.84
N ALA A 46 24.95 43.77 -55.90
CA ALA A 46 24.56 42.47 -55.36
C ALA A 46 24.02 41.51 -56.43
N LEU A 47 23.22 42.00 -57.38
CA LEU A 47 22.71 41.20 -58.50
C LEU A 47 23.81 40.77 -59.47
N ARG A 48 24.84 41.60 -59.70
CA ARG A 48 26.01 41.21 -60.51
C ARG A 48 26.80 40.10 -59.85
N GLU A 49 27.04 40.19 -58.54
CA GLU A 49 27.71 39.13 -57.77
C GLU A 49 26.92 37.81 -57.80
N LEU A 50 25.59 37.86 -57.64
CA LEU A 50 24.74 36.69 -57.83
C LEU A 50 24.79 36.14 -59.25
N ALA A 51 24.85 37.01 -60.28
CA ALA A 51 24.97 36.58 -61.66
C ALA A 51 26.32 35.91 -61.98
N HIS A 52 27.40 36.30 -61.30
CA HIS A 52 28.69 35.63 -61.42
C HIS A 52 28.65 34.18 -60.93
N ARG A 53 27.79 33.85 -59.97
CA ARG A 53 27.58 32.46 -59.51
C ARG A 53 27.00 31.53 -60.58
N LEU A 54 26.31 32.08 -61.58
CA LEU A 54 25.70 31.27 -62.65
C LEU A 54 26.73 30.67 -63.63
N GLY A 55 27.94 31.27 -63.74
CA GLY A 55 29.00 30.80 -64.63
C GLY A 55 28.68 30.80 -66.14
N ILE A 56 27.64 31.52 -66.56
CA ILE A 56 27.18 31.61 -67.95
C ILE A 56 27.02 33.06 -68.41
N SER A 57 27.07 33.28 -69.73
CA SER A 57 26.89 34.60 -70.32
C SER A 57 25.44 35.10 -70.22
N LEU A 58 25.26 36.43 -70.22
CA LEU A 58 23.94 37.09 -70.20
C LEU A 58 23.00 36.58 -71.30
N THR A 59 23.54 36.31 -72.49
CA THR A 59 22.76 35.81 -73.64
C THR A 59 22.27 34.38 -73.41
N ARG A 60 23.08 33.55 -72.75
CA ARG A 60 22.72 32.18 -72.42
C ARG A 60 21.72 32.11 -71.26
N TYR A 61 21.86 33.00 -70.29
CA TYR A 61 20.91 33.11 -69.17
C TYR A 61 19.54 33.61 -69.66
N ALA A 62 19.51 34.63 -70.53
CA ALA A 62 18.28 35.14 -71.15
C ALA A 62 17.49 34.06 -71.93
N ALA A 63 18.18 33.06 -72.48
CA ALA A 63 17.53 31.94 -73.18
C ALA A 63 16.95 30.87 -72.23
N ARG A 64 17.32 30.90 -70.94
CA ARG A 64 16.87 29.94 -69.90
C ARG A 64 15.76 30.46 -69.01
N VAL A 65 15.55 31.77 -69.02
CA VAL A 65 14.62 32.47 -68.14
C VAL A 65 13.57 33.16 -69.00
N THR A 66 12.40 33.46 -68.42
CA THR A 66 11.29 34.16 -69.08
C THR A 66 11.55 35.63 -69.40
N TRP A 67 12.72 36.18 -69.04
CA TRP A 67 13.07 37.60 -69.21
C TRP A 67 13.97 37.82 -70.42
N ASP A 68 13.68 38.86 -71.20
CA ASP A 68 14.48 39.20 -72.37
C ASP A 68 15.83 39.82 -72.00
N ARG A 69 16.80 39.73 -72.92
CA ARG A 69 18.17 40.23 -72.73
C ARG A 69 18.22 41.72 -72.37
N SER A 70 17.30 42.54 -72.91
CA SER A 70 17.28 43.97 -72.66
C SER A 70 16.82 44.29 -71.24
N SER A 71 15.80 43.59 -70.74
CA SER A 71 15.35 43.74 -69.34
C SER A 71 16.42 43.30 -68.34
N LEU A 72 17.07 42.16 -68.58
CA LEU A 72 18.17 41.69 -67.74
C LEU A 72 19.34 42.69 -67.72
N SER A 73 19.71 43.24 -68.87
CA SER A 73 20.75 44.27 -68.95
C SER A 73 20.38 45.53 -68.14
N ARG A 74 19.10 45.92 -68.13
CA ARG A 74 18.61 47.09 -67.37
C ARG A 74 18.61 46.83 -65.86
N PHE A 75 18.32 45.59 -65.44
CA PHE A 75 18.37 45.18 -64.03
C PHE A 75 19.81 45.16 -63.50
N PHE A 76 20.74 44.50 -64.21
CA PHE A 76 22.15 44.46 -63.80
C PHE A 76 22.88 45.80 -63.92
N SER A 77 22.32 46.76 -64.65
CA SER A 77 22.86 48.13 -64.72
C SER A 77 22.20 49.08 -63.71
N GLY A 78 21.23 48.61 -62.91
CA GLY A 78 20.50 49.41 -61.92
C GLY A 78 19.50 50.42 -62.50
N ILE A 79 19.38 50.52 -63.82
CA ILE A 79 18.44 51.43 -64.52
C ILE A 79 16.98 51.07 -64.19
N ALA A 80 16.69 49.77 -64.03
CA ALA A 80 15.38 49.27 -63.63
C ALA A 80 15.53 48.33 -62.43
N VAL A 81 14.57 48.39 -61.49
CA VAL A 81 14.50 47.45 -60.37
C VAL A 81 13.74 46.20 -60.84
N PRO A 82 14.31 44.99 -60.71
CA PRO A 82 13.62 43.76 -61.11
C PRO A 82 12.44 43.43 -60.19
N PRO A 83 11.48 42.59 -60.64
CA PRO A 83 10.48 41.99 -59.75
C PRO A 83 11.12 41.08 -58.70
N ALA A 84 10.45 40.89 -57.56
CA ALA A 84 10.95 40.02 -56.48
C ALA A 84 11.16 38.58 -56.96
N ASP A 85 10.24 38.05 -57.79
CA ASP A 85 10.33 36.69 -58.35
C ASP A 85 11.61 36.46 -59.16
N PHE A 86 12.12 37.51 -59.83
CA PHE A 86 13.39 37.42 -60.55
C PHE A 86 14.58 37.31 -59.59
N VAL A 87 14.56 38.03 -58.47
CA VAL A 87 15.64 37.97 -57.47
C VAL A 87 15.68 36.58 -56.82
N GLU A 88 14.52 36.03 -56.46
CA GLU A 88 14.41 34.66 -55.94
C GLU A 88 14.86 33.62 -56.97
N GLN A 89 14.46 33.78 -58.23
CA GLN A 89 14.88 32.89 -59.31
C GLN A 89 16.40 32.94 -59.55
N LEU A 90 17.00 34.14 -59.51
CA LEU A 90 18.44 34.31 -59.69
C LEU A 90 19.26 33.67 -58.55
N ILE A 91 18.79 33.77 -57.30
CA ILE A 91 19.37 33.09 -56.15
C ILE A 91 19.30 31.58 -56.35
N ALA A 92 18.11 31.05 -56.67
CA ALA A 92 17.89 29.61 -56.86
C ALA A 92 18.69 29.04 -58.06
N ASP A 93 18.81 29.79 -59.16
CA ASP A 93 19.62 29.41 -60.31
C ASP A 93 21.12 29.42 -59.99
N GLY A 94 21.57 30.37 -59.16
CA GLY A 94 22.95 30.43 -58.66
C GLY A 94 23.28 29.26 -57.74
N ASP A 95 22.39 28.93 -56.80
CA ASP A 95 22.54 27.79 -55.90
C ASP A 95 22.58 26.47 -56.66
N ARG A 96 21.71 26.31 -57.68
CA ARG A 96 21.73 25.15 -58.59
C ARG A 96 23.02 25.05 -59.41
N ALA A 97 23.56 26.18 -59.87
CA ALA A 97 24.74 26.19 -60.73
C ALA A 97 26.03 25.86 -59.97
N LEU A 98 26.18 26.33 -58.72
CA LEU A 98 27.34 26.06 -57.86
C LEU A 98 27.17 24.84 -56.95
N GLY A 99 25.93 24.33 -56.79
CA GLY A 99 25.61 23.23 -55.88
C GLY A 99 25.74 23.59 -54.40
N VAL A 100 25.76 24.88 -54.06
CA VAL A 100 25.90 25.40 -52.70
C VAL A 100 24.82 26.45 -52.47
N GLU A 101 23.99 26.24 -51.46
CA GLU A 101 22.96 27.21 -51.04
C GLU A 101 23.59 28.44 -50.38
N LEU A 102 23.09 29.63 -50.72
CA LEU A 102 23.43 30.86 -50.01
C LEU A 102 22.99 30.79 -48.56
N THR A 103 23.78 31.41 -47.68
CA THR A 103 23.38 31.51 -46.27
C THR A 103 22.12 32.38 -46.13
N PRO A 104 21.22 32.07 -45.17
CA PRO A 104 20.00 32.84 -44.96
C PRO A 104 20.25 34.35 -44.78
N ALA A 105 21.33 34.72 -44.08
CA ALA A 105 21.72 36.10 -43.86
C ALA A 105 22.03 36.86 -45.17
N VAL A 106 22.65 36.20 -46.16
CA VAL A 106 22.96 36.82 -47.46
C VAL A 106 21.68 36.97 -48.28
N CYS A 107 20.80 35.97 -48.26
CA CYS A 107 19.50 36.06 -48.91
C CYS A 107 18.65 37.21 -48.33
N GLU A 108 18.65 37.38 -47.01
CA GLU A 108 17.98 38.50 -46.34
C GLU A 108 18.59 39.85 -46.70
N LEU A 109 19.91 39.95 -46.78
CA LEU A 109 20.60 41.17 -47.20
C LEU A 109 20.19 41.58 -48.62
N VAL A 110 20.21 40.64 -49.58
CA VAL A 110 19.82 40.90 -50.99
C VAL A 110 18.35 41.29 -51.08
N ARG A 111 17.46 40.60 -50.36
CA ARG A 111 16.04 40.96 -50.27
C ARG A 111 15.83 42.35 -49.66
N GLY A 112 16.63 42.71 -48.64
CA GLY A 112 16.64 44.04 -48.03
C GLY A 112 17.02 45.14 -49.02
N LEU A 113 18.11 44.94 -49.76
CA LEU A 113 18.56 45.84 -50.83
C LEU A 113 17.52 45.98 -51.96
N HIS A 114 16.82 44.88 -52.28
CA HIS A 114 15.74 44.92 -53.26
C HIS A 114 14.56 45.79 -52.78
N ARG A 115 14.14 45.63 -51.52
CA ARG A 115 13.04 46.41 -50.93
C ARG A 115 13.35 47.91 -50.86
N THR A 116 14.58 48.28 -50.50
CA THR A 116 15.00 49.70 -50.43
C THR A 116 15.02 50.32 -51.82
N ALA A 117 15.63 49.65 -52.80
CA ALA A 117 15.65 50.09 -54.19
C ALA A 117 14.23 50.18 -54.81
N LEU A 118 13.35 49.22 -54.52
CA LEU A 118 11.97 49.21 -55.00
C LEU A 118 11.14 50.35 -54.40
N THR A 119 11.37 50.69 -53.12
CA THR A 119 10.70 51.82 -52.45
C THR A 119 11.00 53.15 -53.15
N VAL A 120 12.26 53.36 -53.56
CA VAL A 120 12.69 54.58 -54.26
C VAL A 120 12.26 54.57 -55.74
N ALA A 121 12.22 53.40 -56.40
CA ALA A 121 11.93 53.30 -57.83
C ALA A 121 10.45 53.23 -58.20
N ASN A 122 9.68 52.49 -57.42
CA ASN A 122 8.26 52.25 -57.69
C ASN A 122 7.51 52.09 -56.36
N PRO A 123 7.00 53.20 -55.79
CA PRO A 123 6.27 53.17 -54.52
C PRO A 123 5.05 52.23 -54.51
N LYS A 124 4.34 52.12 -55.65
CA LYS A 124 3.19 51.18 -55.77
C LYS A 124 3.65 49.71 -55.75
N GLY A 125 4.75 49.41 -56.44
CA GLY A 125 5.37 48.07 -56.42
C GLY A 125 5.91 47.70 -55.03
N ALA A 126 6.51 48.66 -54.32
CA ALA A 126 6.97 48.47 -52.95
C ALA A 126 5.80 48.20 -51.99
N GLN A 127 4.69 48.92 -52.13
CA GLN A 127 3.48 48.67 -51.33
C GLN A 127 2.90 47.28 -51.58
N LEU A 128 2.83 46.84 -52.85
CA LEU A 128 2.37 45.48 -53.18
C LEU A 128 3.29 44.40 -52.59
N GLN A 129 4.61 44.60 -52.62
CA GLN A 129 5.54 43.64 -52.01
C GLN A 129 5.39 43.58 -50.49
N ARG A 130 5.21 44.72 -49.81
CA ARG A 130 4.93 44.75 -48.36
C ARG A 130 3.66 43.98 -48.01
N LEU A 131 2.57 44.19 -48.76
CA LEU A 131 1.32 43.47 -48.54
C LEU A 131 1.47 41.96 -48.77
N ARG A 132 2.30 41.52 -49.71
CA ARG A 132 2.60 40.09 -49.93
C ARG A 132 3.41 39.49 -48.79
N ASP A 133 4.41 40.22 -48.30
CA ASP A 133 5.22 39.80 -47.17
C ASP A 133 4.35 39.70 -45.89
N GLU A 134 3.50 40.71 -45.64
CA GLU A 134 2.52 40.71 -44.54
C GLU A 134 1.52 39.56 -44.64
N LEU A 135 1.01 39.25 -45.85
CA LEU A 135 0.13 38.11 -46.06
C LEU A 135 0.84 36.78 -45.77
N ALA A 136 2.07 36.62 -46.24
CA ALA A 136 2.85 35.41 -45.98
C ALA A 136 3.17 35.22 -44.48
N ASP A 137 3.45 36.31 -43.77
CA ASP A 137 3.61 36.30 -42.30
C ASP A 137 2.31 35.92 -41.59
N ALA A 138 1.19 36.52 -41.99
CA ALA A 138 -0.12 36.22 -41.42
C ALA A 138 -0.54 34.76 -41.68
N GLU A 139 -0.28 34.22 -42.88
CA GLU A 139 -0.54 32.82 -43.21
C GLU A 139 0.32 31.87 -42.38
N ARG A 140 1.62 32.18 -42.18
CA ARG A 140 2.49 31.42 -41.28
C ARG A 140 1.97 31.42 -39.84
N GLN A 141 1.60 32.58 -39.31
CA GLN A 141 1.05 32.71 -37.96
C GLN A 141 -0.25 31.93 -37.81
N ASN A 142 -1.15 32.02 -38.79
CA ASN A 142 -2.40 31.27 -38.79
C ASN A 142 -2.15 29.75 -38.81
N GLY A 143 -1.18 29.28 -39.60
CA GLY A 143 -0.77 27.87 -39.60
C GLY A 143 -0.31 27.37 -38.23
N LEU A 144 0.52 28.15 -37.52
CA LEU A 144 0.99 27.82 -36.17
C LEU A 144 -0.17 27.77 -35.16
N LEU A 145 -1.04 28.79 -35.18
CA LEU A 145 -2.21 28.84 -34.29
C LEU A 145 -3.20 27.70 -34.55
N GLN A 146 -3.40 27.32 -35.81
CA GLN A 146 -4.24 26.16 -36.15
C GLN A 146 -3.64 24.85 -35.66
N GLN A 147 -2.32 24.68 -35.73
CA GLN A 147 -1.64 23.51 -35.19
C GLN A 147 -1.80 23.43 -33.67
N GLU A 148 -1.59 24.55 -32.97
CA GLU A 148 -1.80 24.65 -31.53
C GLU A 148 -3.27 24.35 -31.16
N GLN A 149 -4.23 24.92 -31.88
CA GLN A 149 -5.65 24.67 -31.66
C GLN A 149 -6.03 23.19 -31.82
N ARG A 150 -5.43 22.49 -32.81
CA ARG A 150 -5.64 21.04 -32.98
C ARG A 150 -5.11 20.26 -31.79
N LEU A 151 -3.89 20.55 -31.34
CA LEU A 151 -3.30 19.89 -30.17
C LEU A 151 -4.13 20.11 -28.91
N LEU A 152 -4.55 21.36 -28.67
CA LEU A 152 -5.42 21.68 -27.53
C LEU A 152 -6.76 20.95 -27.61
N ARG A 153 -7.37 20.84 -28.80
CA ARG A 153 -8.62 20.10 -29.00
C ARG A 153 -8.44 18.61 -28.68
N ASP A 154 -7.36 18.00 -29.14
CA ASP A 154 -7.06 16.58 -28.87
C ASP A 154 -6.79 16.33 -27.38
N MET A 155 -6.10 17.25 -26.71
CA MET A 155 -5.91 17.22 -25.26
C MET A 155 -7.23 17.33 -24.50
N VAL A 156 -8.14 18.23 -24.93
CA VAL A 156 -9.47 18.37 -24.32
C VAL A 156 -10.29 17.09 -24.49
N ILE A 157 -10.28 16.48 -25.68
CA ILE A 157 -10.97 15.20 -25.94
C ILE A 157 -10.43 14.12 -25.00
N THR A 158 -9.10 14.00 -24.91
CA THR A 158 -8.45 13.01 -24.04
C THR A 158 -8.79 13.24 -22.57
N ALA A 159 -8.78 14.50 -22.11
CA ALA A 159 -9.14 14.85 -20.74
C ALA A 159 -10.60 14.51 -20.42
N ASN A 160 -11.54 14.80 -21.35
CA ASN A 160 -12.95 14.46 -21.17
C ASN A 160 -13.17 12.95 -21.07
N GLN A 161 -12.52 12.15 -21.93
CA GLN A 161 -12.58 10.69 -21.83
C GLN A 161 -12.09 10.18 -20.47
N GLN A 162 -10.99 10.75 -19.95
CA GLN A 162 -10.49 10.39 -18.63
C GLN A 162 -11.43 10.81 -17.49
N ILE A 163 -12.19 11.89 -17.65
CA ILE A 163 -13.22 12.29 -16.67
C ILE A 163 -14.36 11.27 -16.70
N GLU A 164 -14.87 10.94 -17.89
CA GLU A 164 -15.94 9.95 -18.06
C GLU A 164 -15.58 8.58 -17.46
N ASP A 165 -14.35 8.12 -17.71
CA ASP A 165 -13.82 6.87 -17.14
C ASP A 165 -13.76 6.91 -15.61
N ARG A 166 -13.33 8.05 -15.05
CA ARG A 166 -13.27 8.25 -13.59
C ARG A 166 -14.66 8.30 -12.98
N ASP A 167 -15.61 8.99 -13.61
CA ASP A 167 -17.00 9.06 -13.15
C ASP A 167 -17.69 7.70 -13.20
N ALA A 168 -17.42 6.89 -14.24
CA ALA A 168 -17.90 5.51 -14.31
C ALA A 168 -17.35 4.66 -13.14
N ARG A 169 -16.07 4.80 -12.81
CA ARG A 169 -15.46 4.12 -11.65
C ARG A 169 -16.05 4.57 -10.32
N ILE A 170 -16.27 5.87 -10.14
CA ILE A 170 -16.92 6.43 -8.93
C ILE A 170 -18.31 5.82 -8.77
N ARG A 171 -19.14 5.85 -9.82
CA ARG A 171 -20.49 5.26 -9.78
C ARG A 171 -20.47 3.76 -9.46
N ALA A 172 -19.50 3.01 -9.99
CA ALA A 172 -19.37 1.59 -9.68
C ALA A 172 -19.04 1.33 -8.20
N VAL A 173 -18.13 2.13 -7.62
CA VAL A 173 -17.79 2.07 -6.19
C VAL A 173 -18.99 2.46 -5.33
N GLU A 174 -19.71 3.52 -5.69
CA GLU A 174 -20.91 3.96 -4.97
C GLU A 174 -22.03 2.90 -4.99
N ALA A 175 -22.25 2.26 -6.14
CA ALA A 175 -23.22 1.18 -6.29
C ALA A 175 -22.85 -0.04 -5.43
N SER A 176 -21.57 -0.45 -5.44
CA SER A 176 -21.07 -1.52 -4.57
C SER A 176 -21.28 -1.18 -3.10
N ALA A 177 -20.89 0.03 -2.68
CA ALA A 177 -21.05 0.47 -1.30
C ALA A 177 -22.54 0.56 -0.88
N ALA A 178 -23.44 0.89 -1.80
CA ALA A 178 -24.88 0.87 -1.54
C ALA A 178 -25.39 -0.57 -1.35
N ALA A 179 -24.96 -1.51 -2.20
CA ALA A 179 -25.29 -2.92 -2.07
C ALA A 179 -24.78 -3.50 -0.73
N ASP A 180 -23.53 -3.19 -0.36
CA ASP A 180 -22.93 -3.63 0.91
C ASP A 180 -23.71 -3.08 2.11
N ARG A 181 -24.15 -1.81 2.07
CA ARG A 181 -24.99 -1.23 3.15
C ARG A 181 -26.33 -1.93 3.28
N ILE A 182 -26.97 -2.29 2.16
CA ILE A 182 -28.24 -3.03 2.17
C ILE A 182 -28.03 -4.43 2.75
N ALA A 183 -27.00 -5.14 2.29
CA ALA A 183 -26.65 -6.46 2.79
C ALA A 183 -26.33 -6.45 4.29
N HIS A 184 -25.51 -5.51 4.75
CA HIS A 184 -25.16 -5.38 6.15
C HIS A 184 -26.38 -5.02 7.02
N ARG A 185 -27.30 -4.18 6.52
CA ARG A 185 -28.55 -3.89 7.23
C ARG A 185 -29.42 -5.14 7.37
N ALA A 186 -29.54 -5.95 6.32
CA ALA A 186 -30.28 -7.20 6.38
C ALA A 186 -29.64 -8.20 7.36
N GLU A 187 -28.31 -8.35 7.34
CA GLU A 187 -27.57 -9.19 8.28
C GLU A 187 -27.74 -8.75 9.74
N LEU A 188 -27.75 -7.44 10.00
CA LEU A 188 -28.01 -6.91 11.34
C LEU A 188 -29.43 -7.22 11.82
N THR A 189 -30.43 -7.14 10.94
CA THR A 189 -31.81 -7.52 11.27
C THR A 189 -31.89 -9.00 11.60
N GLU A 190 -31.32 -9.88 10.77
CA GLU A 190 -31.31 -11.33 11.00
C GLU A 190 -30.62 -11.69 12.34
N ARG A 191 -29.46 -11.09 12.62
CA ARG A 191 -28.75 -11.31 13.89
C ARG A 191 -29.54 -10.78 15.10
N SER A 192 -30.31 -9.71 14.93
CA SER A 192 -31.19 -9.20 15.99
C SER A 192 -32.31 -10.21 16.28
N ASP A 193 -32.94 -10.74 15.23
CA ASP A 193 -33.99 -11.75 15.35
C ASP A 193 -33.46 -13.05 15.98
N ASP A 194 -32.24 -13.47 15.63
CA ASP A 194 -31.55 -14.59 16.27
C ASP A 194 -31.30 -14.36 17.76
N PHE A 195 -30.85 -13.15 18.13
CA PHE A 195 -30.62 -12.82 19.54
C PHE A 195 -31.93 -12.82 20.34
N GLU A 196 -33.01 -12.32 19.76
CA GLU A 196 -34.34 -12.38 20.38
C GLU A 196 -34.82 -13.83 20.54
N ARG A 197 -34.60 -14.69 19.54
CA ARG A 197 -34.90 -16.14 19.63
C ARG A 197 -34.10 -16.84 20.73
N LEU A 198 -32.78 -16.66 20.76
CA LEU A 198 -31.92 -17.25 21.79
C LEU A 198 -32.26 -16.76 23.19
N ARG A 199 -32.65 -15.49 23.32
CA ARG A 199 -33.11 -14.92 24.58
C ARG A 199 -34.40 -15.58 25.04
N ALA A 200 -35.37 -15.76 24.15
CA ALA A 200 -36.62 -16.44 24.45
C ALA A 200 -36.38 -17.91 24.86
N GLU A 201 -35.50 -18.63 24.16
CA GLU A 201 -35.12 -20.00 24.50
C GLU A 201 -34.45 -20.09 25.88
N ARG A 202 -33.50 -19.19 26.18
CA ARG A 202 -32.88 -19.10 27.52
C ARG A 202 -33.93 -18.89 28.61
N ASP A 203 -34.88 -18.00 28.38
CA ASP A 203 -35.92 -17.68 29.36
C ASP A 203 -36.87 -18.88 29.55
N GLN A 204 -37.18 -19.63 28.49
CA GLN A 204 -37.91 -20.90 28.57
C GLN A 204 -37.14 -21.97 29.36
N LEU A 205 -35.84 -22.14 29.09
CA LEU A 205 -35.00 -23.11 29.81
C LEU A 205 -34.85 -22.76 31.29
N ARG A 206 -34.75 -21.47 31.64
CA ARG A 206 -34.76 -21.03 33.05
C ARG A 206 -36.07 -21.37 33.74
N ALA A 207 -37.20 -21.08 33.12
CA ALA A 207 -38.51 -21.42 33.68
C ALA A 207 -38.65 -22.94 33.89
N LEU A 208 -38.12 -23.74 32.95
CA LEU A 208 -38.11 -25.20 33.08
C LEU A 208 -37.18 -25.67 34.21
N LEU A 209 -35.99 -25.09 34.35
CA LEU A 209 -35.09 -25.40 35.47
C LEU A 209 -35.70 -25.04 36.83
N GLU A 210 -36.35 -23.88 36.95
CA GLU A 210 -37.08 -23.49 38.17
C GLU A 210 -38.16 -24.52 38.49
N LYS A 211 -38.95 -24.93 37.49
CA LYS A 211 -39.97 -25.96 37.66
C LYS A 211 -39.38 -27.29 38.14
N LEU A 212 -38.35 -27.80 37.47
CA LEU A 212 -37.70 -29.07 37.84
C LEU A 212 -37.06 -29.01 39.23
N THR A 213 -36.48 -27.87 39.60
CA THR A 213 -35.89 -27.68 40.94
C THR A 213 -36.97 -27.73 42.02
N CYS A 214 -38.14 -27.11 41.78
CA CYS A 214 -39.29 -27.21 42.68
C CYS A 214 -39.81 -28.65 42.78
N GLU A 215 -39.94 -29.36 41.66
CA GLU A 215 -40.36 -30.77 41.65
C GLU A 215 -39.37 -31.65 42.40
N LEU A 216 -38.06 -31.44 42.23
CA LEU A 216 -37.01 -32.14 42.95
C LEU A 216 -37.13 -31.92 44.46
N ALA A 217 -37.26 -30.66 44.90
CA ALA A 217 -37.40 -30.33 46.32
C ALA A 217 -38.65 -30.98 46.96
N ASP A 218 -39.78 -31.06 46.23
CA ASP A 218 -40.97 -31.79 46.69
C ASP A 218 -40.69 -33.28 46.84
N THR A 219 -40.03 -33.90 45.86
CA THR A 219 -39.68 -35.32 45.93
C THR A 219 -38.71 -35.64 47.05
N GLU A 220 -37.70 -34.79 47.29
CA GLU A 220 -36.77 -34.92 48.41
C GLU A 220 -37.51 -34.80 49.75
N SER A 221 -38.42 -33.84 49.90
CA SER A 221 -39.22 -33.71 51.13
C SER A 221 -40.08 -34.95 51.37
N ARG A 222 -40.70 -35.50 50.32
CA ARG A 222 -41.51 -36.72 50.41
C ARG A 222 -40.66 -37.95 50.75
N ALA A 223 -39.43 -38.02 50.22
CA ALA A 223 -38.48 -39.06 50.55
C ALA A 223 -38.07 -38.99 52.03
N VAL A 224 -37.74 -37.80 52.54
CA VAL A 224 -37.42 -37.58 53.97
C VAL A 224 -38.60 -37.98 54.86
N GLU A 225 -39.83 -37.66 54.48
CA GLU A 225 -41.02 -38.05 55.26
C GLU A 225 -41.28 -39.56 55.22
N ALA A 226 -41.06 -40.20 54.09
CA ALA A 226 -41.13 -41.65 53.97
C ALA A 226 -40.05 -42.35 54.81
N GLU A 227 -38.82 -41.82 54.82
CA GLU A 227 -37.70 -42.34 55.61
C GLU A 227 -37.99 -42.20 57.12
N ARG A 228 -38.49 -41.03 57.57
CA ARG A 228 -38.95 -40.86 58.97
C ARG A 228 -40.01 -41.89 59.35
N ARG A 229 -40.95 -42.17 58.45
CA ARG A 229 -41.99 -43.19 58.68
C ARG A 229 -41.42 -44.60 58.71
N CYS A 230 -40.41 -44.90 57.88
CA CYS A 230 -39.69 -46.17 57.94
C CYS A 230 -38.98 -46.32 59.29
N THR A 231 -38.24 -45.31 59.74
CA THR A 231 -37.57 -45.32 61.06
C THR A 231 -38.57 -45.47 62.21
N GLU A 232 -39.73 -44.81 62.15
CA GLU A 232 -40.77 -45.01 63.17
C GLU A 232 -41.31 -46.44 63.17
N LEU A 233 -41.51 -47.03 61.99
CA LEU A 233 -41.95 -48.42 61.85
C LEU A 233 -40.85 -49.41 62.28
N GLU A 234 -39.59 -49.14 61.96
CA GLU A 234 -38.42 -49.90 62.39
C GLU A 234 -38.31 -49.86 63.92
N ASN A 235 -38.37 -48.70 64.56
CA ASN A 235 -38.37 -48.61 66.03
C ASN A 235 -39.54 -49.39 66.67
N ARG A 236 -40.70 -49.42 66.00
CA ARG A 236 -41.86 -50.21 66.46
C ARG A 236 -41.68 -51.71 66.20
N LEU A 237 -41.00 -52.06 65.12
CA LEU A 237 -40.64 -53.43 64.77
C LEU A 237 -39.58 -53.93 65.75
N GLU A 238 -38.53 -53.16 65.99
CA GLU A 238 -37.47 -53.38 66.96
C GLU A 238 -38.01 -53.49 68.38
N ALA A 239 -38.95 -52.63 68.82
CA ALA A 239 -39.62 -52.83 70.11
C ALA A 239 -40.49 -54.11 70.16
N ALA A 240 -41.01 -54.57 69.00
CA ALA A 240 -41.73 -55.83 68.86
C ALA A 240 -40.79 -57.05 68.68
N GLU A 241 -39.55 -56.82 68.24
CA GLU A 241 -38.50 -57.81 68.03
C GLU A 241 -37.61 -57.95 69.30
N GLU A 242 -37.38 -56.89 70.08
CA GLU A 242 -36.84 -56.90 71.46
C GLU A 242 -37.77 -57.63 72.45
N THR A 243 -39.06 -57.75 72.10
CA THR A 243 -39.98 -58.65 72.80
C THR A 243 -39.95 -60.09 72.26
N ALA A 244 -39.22 -60.35 71.17
CA ALA A 244 -39.19 -61.62 70.47
C ALA A 244 -37.81 -62.32 70.44
N ASP A 245 -36.67 -61.64 70.47
CA ASP A 245 -35.36 -62.30 70.44
C ASP A 245 -34.24 -61.43 71.07
N ASP A 246 -33.53 -62.05 72.01
CA ASP A 246 -32.27 -61.62 72.60
C ASP A 246 -31.13 -61.58 71.53
N GLU A 247 -30.27 -60.55 71.64
CA GLU A 247 -28.84 -60.48 71.23
C GLU A 247 -28.42 -60.22 69.75
N PRO A 248 -27.25 -59.57 69.51
CA PRO A 248 -27.16 -58.35 68.68
C PRO A 248 -26.05 -58.33 67.58
N GLU A 249 -25.87 -57.13 67.00
CA GLU A 249 -24.65 -56.54 66.36
C GLU A 249 -24.37 -56.82 64.87
N GLU A 250 -23.79 -55.93 64.04
CA GLU A 250 -23.64 -54.46 63.98
C GLU A 250 -22.91 -54.10 62.65
N GLN A 251 -23.07 -52.84 62.22
CA GLN A 251 -22.09 -51.98 61.52
C GLN A 251 -21.89 -52.00 59.98
N LEU A 252 -22.50 -50.95 59.39
CA LEU A 252 -22.10 -50.18 58.22
C LEU A 252 -20.72 -49.51 58.38
N LEU A 253 -20.07 -49.16 57.25
CA LEU A 253 -19.37 -47.88 57.06
C LEU A 253 -19.08 -47.58 55.57
N ARG A 254 -19.51 -46.37 55.13
CA ARG A 254 -19.14 -45.68 53.88
C ARG A 254 -17.92 -44.78 54.12
N ALA A 255 -17.15 -44.48 53.08
CA ALA A 255 -16.27 -43.30 53.03
C ALA A 255 -16.07 -42.77 51.60
N ASP A 256 -15.96 -41.44 51.53
CA ASP A 256 -16.01 -40.53 50.39
C ASP A 256 -14.83 -40.55 49.39
N ALA A 257 -15.12 -39.97 48.22
CA ALA A 257 -14.21 -39.63 47.13
C ALA A 257 -13.22 -38.49 47.48
N PRO A 258 -12.20 -38.30 46.62
CA PRO A 258 -11.75 -36.94 46.29
C PRO A 258 -11.58 -36.67 44.78
N VAL A 259 -11.90 -35.43 44.40
CA VAL A 259 -11.74 -34.79 43.08
C VAL A 259 -10.26 -34.52 42.75
N PRO A 260 -9.79 -34.67 41.50
CA PRO A 260 -8.44 -34.25 41.09
C PRO A 260 -8.40 -32.90 40.36
N GLY A 261 -7.27 -32.22 40.55
CA GLY A 261 -6.85 -31.03 39.81
C GLY A 261 -6.43 -31.32 38.36
N ILE A 262 -6.09 -30.24 37.67
CA ILE A 262 -5.80 -30.10 36.23
C ILE A 262 -4.81 -31.17 35.73
N ALA A 263 -5.36 -32.30 35.30
CA ALA A 263 -4.73 -33.28 34.45
C ALA A 263 -5.48 -33.26 33.11
N SER A 264 -4.73 -33.30 32.01
CA SER A 264 -5.29 -33.46 30.67
C SER A 264 -6.19 -34.68 30.66
N VAL A 265 -7.50 -34.47 30.50
CA VAL A 265 -8.45 -35.57 30.44
C VAL A 265 -8.07 -36.41 29.19
N PRO A 266 -7.68 -37.70 29.36
CA PRO A 266 -7.60 -38.61 28.23
C PRO A 266 -9.01 -38.68 27.63
N TYR A 267 -9.10 -38.71 26.30
CA TYR A 267 -10.40 -38.87 25.66
C TYR A 267 -10.99 -40.22 26.11
N ASP A 268 -12.10 -40.17 26.87
CA ASP A 268 -12.79 -41.34 27.47
C ASP A 268 -14.04 -41.72 26.67
N GLY A 269 -14.15 -41.23 25.44
CA GLY A 269 -15.24 -41.60 24.54
C GLY A 269 -14.94 -42.89 23.77
N ASP A 270 -16.00 -43.56 23.33
CA ASP A 270 -15.96 -44.85 22.62
C ASP A 270 -15.42 -44.77 21.16
N ASP A 271 -15.04 -43.57 20.70
CA ASP A 271 -14.58 -43.33 19.34
C ASP A 271 -13.07 -43.59 19.17
N GLU A 272 -12.73 -44.81 18.74
CA GLU A 272 -11.35 -45.22 18.49
C GLU A 272 -10.64 -44.35 17.43
N ASP A 273 -11.36 -43.91 16.40
CA ASP A 273 -10.77 -43.15 15.30
C ASP A 273 -10.42 -41.72 15.73
N LEU A 274 -11.32 -41.07 16.47
CA LEU A 274 -11.07 -39.76 17.07
C LEU A 274 -9.93 -39.83 18.10
N ARG A 275 -9.88 -40.90 18.90
CA ARG A 275 -8.79 -41.14 19.86
C ARG A 275 -7.43 -41.27 19.16
N ARG A 276 -7.35 -42.04 18.08
CA ARG A 276 -6.11 -42.16 17.27
C ARG A 276 -5.64 -40.82 16.70
N VAL A 277 -6.57 -40.00 16.20
CA VAL A 277 -6.27 -38.65 15.69
C VAL A 277 -5.75 -37.73 16.79
N ILE A 278 -6.40 -37.72 17.95
CA ILE A 278 -6.00 -36.89 19.11
C ILE A 278 -4.60 -37.29 19.59
N ASP A 279 -4.32 -38.59 19.71
CA ASP A 279 -3.04 -39.09 20.20
C ASP A 279 -1.90 -38.82 19.20
N ASP A 280 -2.12 -38.96 17.90
CA ASP A 280 -1.12 -38.60 16.87
C ASP A 280 -0.85 -37.09 16.84
N LEU A 281 -1.90 -36.25 16.92
CA LEU A 281 -1.74 -34.79 17.00
C LEU A 281 -0.97 -34.36 18.25
N ARG A 282 -1.20 -34.99 19.40
CA ARG A 282 -0.44 -34.74 20.64
C ARG A 282 1.01 -35.23 20.53
N ALA A 283 1.23 -36.41 19.96
CA ALA A 283 2.57 -36.99 19.80
C ALA A 283 3.46 -36.15 18.87
N ARG A 284 2.89 -35.62 17.79
CA ARG A 284 3.55 -34.70 16.85
C ARG A 284 3.63 -33.26 17.38
N GLY A 285 2.61 -32.85 18.13
CA GLY A 285 2.47 -31.54 18.76
C GLY A 285 3.12 -31.42 20.13
N ARG A 286 4.12 -32.25 20.49
CA ARG A 286 4.72 -32.36 21.84
C ARG A 286 5.18 -31.03 22.47
N ASN A 287 5.38 -29.97 21.68
CA ASN A 287 5.72 -28.63 22.17
C ASN A 287 4.62 -27.58 21.96
N GLY A 288 3.53 -27.87 21.25
CA GLY A 288 2.47 -26.91 20.89
C GLY A 288 2.89 -25.78 19.94
N GLU A 289 4.15 -25.33 20.02
CA GLU A 289 4.70 -24.18 19.30
C GLU A 289 4.53 -24.29 17.78
N TYR A 290 4.63 -25.49 17.21
CA TYR A 290 4.47 -25.68 15.75
C TYR A 290 3.05 -25.39 15.28
N ILE A 291 2.03 -25.85 16.01
CA ILE A 291 0.63 -25.58 15.71
C ILE A 291 0.34 -24.10 15.88
N VAL A 292 0.78 -23.53 17.02
CA VAL A 292 0.62 -22.09 17.29
C VAL A 292 1.26 -21.24 16.20
N ASN A 293 2.50 -21.55 15.82
CA ASN A 293 3.21 -20.81 14.79
C ASN A 293 2.59 -20.95 13.40
N ALA A 294 2.14 -22.15 13.02
CA ALA A 294 1.48 -22.40 11.75
C ALA A 294 0.19 -21.58 11.59
N VAL A 295 -0.69 -21.61 12.60
CA VAL A 295 -1.92 -20.81 12.59
C VAL A 295 -1.59 -19.31 12.62
N THR A 296 -0.60 -18.90 13.42
CA THR A 296 -0.15 -17.50 13.48
C THR A 296 0.37 -16.99 12.14
N GLN A 297 1.16 -17.80 11.42
CA GLN A 297 1.68 -17.48 10.09
C GLN A 297 0.57 -17.42 9.04
N ALA A 298 -0.37 -18.35 9.06
CA ALA A 298 -1.55 -18.33 8.19
C ALA A 298 -2.38 -17.06 8.37
N VAL A 299 -2.67 -16.69 9.63
CA VAL A 299 -3.39 -15.46 9.96
C VAL A 299 -2.62 -14.22 9.49
N GLU A 300 -1.31 -14.15 9.71
CA GLU A 300 -0.48 -13.02 9.25
C GLU A 300 -0.46 -12.89 7.74
N GLN A 301 -0.39 -14.02 7.02
CA GLN A 301 -0.40 -14.03 5.57
C GLN A 301 -1.69 -13.43 5.00
N VAL A 302 -2.84 -13.72 5.61
CA VAL A 302 -4.13 -13.19 5.14
C VAL A 302 -4.33 -11.73 5.55
N ILE A 303 -3.94 -11.36 6.78
CA ILE A 303 -3.99 -9.97 7.22
C ILE A 303 -3.11 -9.10 6.30
N ASP A 304 -1.92 -9.60 5.94
CA ASP A 304 -0.95 -8.93 5.07
C ASP A 304 -0.68 -7.50 5.54
N PRO A 305 -0.12 -7.32 6.75
CA PRO A 305 0.10 -6.00 7.34
C PRO A 305 1.02 -5.13 6.49
N ALA A 306 1.97 -5.71 5.75
CA ALA A 306 2.94 -4.96 4.96
C ALA A 306 2.27 -4.21 3.80
N ARG A 307 1.36 -4.88 3.08
CA ARG A 307 0.66 -4.29 1.93
C ARG A 307 -0.64 -3.59 2.30
N THR A 308 -1.28 -3.96 3.40
CA THR A 308 -2.62 -3.43 3.74
C THR A 308 -2.59 -2.46 4.91
N GLY A 309 -1.61 -2.58 5.81
CA GLY A 309 -1.55 -1.82 7.07
C GLY A 309 -2.58 -2.27 8.11
N ARG A 310 -3.31 -3.36 7.83
CA ARG A 310 -4.26 -4.00 8.75
C ARG A 310 -3.50 -4.82 9.78
N VAL A 311 -4.10 -4.98 10.95
CA VAL A 311 -3.55 -5.83 12.03
C VAL A 311 -4.59 -6.74 12.69
N ARG A 312 -5.88 -6.58 12.34
CA ARG A 312 -7.01 -7.32 12.90
C ARG A 312 -7.75 -8.12 11.82
N LEU A 313 -8.37 -9.23 12.22
CA LEU A 313 -9.17 -10.09 11.35
C LEU A 313 -10.53 -9.47 11.01
N ASP A 314 -11.10 -8.63 11.88
CA ASP A 314 -12.35 -7.90 11.58
C ASP A 314 -12.22 -6.87 10.44
N GLN A 315 -11.00 -6.60 9.98
CA GLN A 315 -10.70 -5.77 8.81
C GLN A 315 -10.64 -6.58 7.49
N LEU A 316 -10.84 -7.89 7.55
CA LEU A 316 -10.83 -8.77 6.38
C LEU A 316 -12.20 -8.77 5.68
N SER A 317 -12.18 -8.84 4.36
CA SER A 317 -13.38 -9.11 3.57
C SER A 317 -13.89 -10.54 3.77
N ALA A 318 -15.16 -10.81 3.43
CA ALA A 318 -15.73 -12.16 3.51
C ALA A 318 -14.93 -13.19 2.69
N VAL A 319 -14.36 -12.78 1.54
CA VAL A 319 -13.54 -13.63 0.68
C VAL A 319 -12.20 -13.98 1.36
N GLU A 320 -11.53 -12.99 1.94
CA GLU A 320 -10.28 -13.21 2.68
C GLU A 320 -10.52 -14.10 3.91
N LEU A 321 -11.62 -13.88 4.63
CA LEU A 321 -12.01 -14.69 5.77
C LEU A 321 -12.30 -16.15 5.36
N ALA A 322 -13.02 -16.37 4.25
CA ALA A 322 -13.28 -17.71 3.73
C ALA A 322 -11.99 -18.45 3.34
N SER A 323 -10.99 -17.73 2.84
CA SER A 323 -9.69 -18.31 2.44
C SER A 323 -8.85 -18.82 3.61
N LEU A 324 -9.09 -18.34 4.85
CA LEU A 324 -8.29 -18.71 6.02
C LEU A 324 -8.33 -20.21 6.31
N THR A 325 -9.46 -20.88 6.07
CA THR A 325 -9.54 -22.33 6.28
C THR A 325 -8.53 -23.08 5.41
N ALA A 326 -8.48 -22.77 4.11
CA ALA A 326 -7.54 -23.40 3.18
C ALA A 326 -6.08 -23.05 3.51
N ILE A 327 -5.80 -21.78 3.84
CA ILE A 327 -4.44 -21.32 4.16
C ILE A 327 -3.94 -21.96 5.47
N VAL A 328 -4.76 -21.98 6.52
CA VAL A 328 -4.43 -22.65 7.79
C VAL A 328 -4.17 -24.14 7.57
N THR A 329 -4.95 -24.80 6.69
CA THR A 329 -4.73 -26.21 6.32
C THR A 329 -3.33 -26.43 5.75
N ILE A 330 -2.94 -25.62 4.76
CA ILE A 330 -1.62 -25.70 4.12
C ILE A 330 -0.50 -25.49 5.15
N HIS A 331 -0.63 -24.49 6.03
CA HIS A 331 0.38 -24.23 7.07
C HIS A 331 0.50 -25.38 8.07
N LEU A 332 -0.63 -25.94 8.53
CA LEU A 332 -0.63 -27.08 9.44
C LEU A 332 -0.06 -28.34 8.77
N GLN A 333 -0.40 -28.58 7.51
CA GLN A 333 0.13 -29.68 6.72
C GLN A 333 1.66 -29.63 6.66
N HIS A 334 2.24 -28.48 6.32
CA HIS A 334 3.69 -28.32 6.25
C HIS A 334 4.35 -28.39 7.64
N ALA A 335 3.74 -27.79 8.66
CA ALA A 335 4.31 -27.77 10.01
C ALA A 335 4.35 -29.15 10.66
N LEU A 336 3.33 -29.98 10.44
CA LEU A 336 3.19 -31.30 11.06
C LEU A 336 3.48 -32.48 10.10
N ARG A 337 3.81 -32.17 8.84
CA ARG A 337 4.13 -33.12 7.77
C ARG A 337 3.01 -34.15 7.53
N PHE A 338 1.77 -33.67 7.44
CA PHE A 338 0.63 -34.51 7.09
C PHE A 338 0.60 -34.82 5.59
N SER A 339 0.00 -35.97 5.24
CA SER A 339 -0.27 -36.33 3.85
C SER A 339 -1.54 -35.63 3.37
N ASP A 340 -1.64 -35.37 2.06
CA ASP A 340 -2.85 -34.83 1.45
C ASP A 340 -4.04 -35.78 1.68
N GLY A 341 -5.13 -35.22 2.21
CA GLY A 341 -6.43 -35.88 2.25
C GLY A 341 -7.33 -35.42 1.10
N PRO A 342 -8.39 -36.17 0.77
CA PRO A 342 -9.39 -35.70 -0.17
C PRO A 342 -10.10 -34.43 0.34
N ALA A 343 -10.68 -33.66 -0.59
CA ALA A 343 -11.51 -32.48 -0.32
C ALA A 343 -10.85 -31.38 0.55
N SER A 344 -9.55 -31.14 0.38
CA SER A 344 -8.79 -30.11 1.12
C SER A 344 -8.66 -30.38 2.63
N GLY A 345 -8.71 -31.66 3.03
CA GLY A 345 -8.43 -32.13 4.38
C GLY A 345 -7.00 -32.66 4.57
N LEU A 346 -6.71 -33.14 5.77
CA LEU A 346 -5.46 -33.76 6.19
C LEU A 346 -5.69 -35.25 6.46
N VAL A 347 -4.70 -36.10 6.20
CA VAL A 347 -4.71 -37.48 6.71
C VAL A 347 -3.89 -37.55 7.99
N VAL A 348 -4.56 -37.88 9.11
CA VAL A 348 -3.96 -37.98 10.45
C VAL A 348 -4.23 -39.38 10.99
N ALA A 349 -3.18 -40.12 11.35
CA ALA A 349 -3.29 -41.52 11.80
C ALA A 349 -4.11 -42.45 10.86
N GLY A 350 -4.12 -42.16 9.55
CA GLY A 350 -4.90 -42.92 8.56
C GLY A 350 -6.37 -42.50 8.44
N GLN A 351 -6.81 -41.49 9.21
CA GLN A 351 -8.16 -40.93 9.18
C GLN A 351 -8.20 -39.61 8.42
N GLU A 352 -9.31 -39.36 7.73
CA GLU A 352 -9.57 -38.09 7.06
C GLU A 352 -10.02 -37.03 8.08
N VAL A 353 -9.26 -35.95 8.18
CA VAL A 353 -9.51 -34.84 9.10
C VAL A 353 -9.66 -33.54 8.32
N ARG A 354 -10.84 -32.94 8.36
CA ARG A 354 -11.08 -31.63 7.73
C ARG A 354 -10.64 -30.51 8.66
N VAL A 355 -10.05 -29.45 8.13
CA VAL A 355 -9.71 -28.26 8.92
C VAL A 355 -10.82 -27.23 8.77
N ARG A 356 -11.15 -26.51 9.85
CA ARG A 356 -12.10 -25.40 9.81
C ARG A 356 -11.55 -24.22 10.60
N PHE A 357 -11.59 -23.02 10.02
CA PHE A 357 -11.31 -21.78 10.72
C PHE A 357 -12.62 -21.02 10.94
N ALA A 358 -12.91 -20.62 12.18
CA ALA A 358 -14.14 -19.93 12.54
C ALA A 358 -13.89 -18.78 13.52
N LEU A 359 -14.66 -17.69 13.36
CA LEU A 359 -14.78 -16.65 14.37
C LEU A 359 -15.94 -16.99 15.32
N VAL A 360 -15.75 -16.84 16.63
CA VAL A 360 -16.81 -17.11 17.63
C VAL A 360 -18.06 -16.26 17.32
N PRO A 361 -19.29 -16.83 17.41
CA PRO A 361 -19.65 -18.21 17.81
C PRO A 361 -19.89 -19.19 16.65
N ALA A 362 -19.38 -18.91 15.45
CA ALA A 362 -19.98 -19.37 14.20
C ALA A 362 -19.34 -20.62 13.56
N TRP A 363 -19.12 -21.72 14.30
CA TRP A 363 -18.79 -22.99 13.65
C TRP A 363 -20.07 -23.78 13.35
N THR A 364 -20.29 -24.14 12.09
CA THR A 364 -21.45 -24.90 11.60
C THR A 364 -20.99 -26.03 10.71
N VAL A 365 -21.70 -27.16 10.76
CA VAL A 365 -21.45 -28.34 9.91
C VAL A 365 -22.41 -28.29 8.72
N ALA A 366 -21.88 -28.43 7.50
CA ALA A 366 -22.72 -28.42 6.31
C ALA A 366 -23.48 -29.75 6.15
N PRO A 367 -24.67 -29.76 5.52
CA PRO A 367 -25.36 -31.00 5.16
C PRO A 367 -24.46 -31.86 4.25
N GLY A 368 -24.07 -33.05 4.72
CA GLY A 368 -23.17 -33.96 4.01
C GLY A 368 -21.78 -34.13 4.65
N GLU A 369 -21.46 -33.37 5.69
CA GLU A 369 -20.24 -33.52 6.50
C GLU A 369 -20.53 -34.20 7.85
N SER A 370 -21.66 -34.93 7.93
CA SER A 370 -22.06 -35.62 9.14
C SER A 370 -21.11 -36.78 9.41
N ASN A 371 -20.71 -36.93 10.66
CA ASN A 371 -19.77 -37.95 11.16
C ASN A 371 -18.29 -37.73 10.78
N ASP A 372 -17.94 -36.68 10.02
CA ASP A 372 -16.55 -36.35 9.70
C ASP A 372 -15.78 -35.83 10.94
N ILE A 373 -14.45 -36.03 10.95
CA ILE A 373 -13.56 -35.48 12.00
C ILE A 373 -13.06 -34.11 11.56
N PHE A 374 -13.20 -33.12 12.43
CA PHE A 374 -12.77 -31.75 12.22
C PHE A 374 -11.66 -31.33 13.17
N LEU A 375 -10.63 -30.68 12.63
CA LEU A 375 -9.70 -29.85 13.35
C LEU A 375 -10.18 -28.39 13.28
N LEU A 376 -10.74 -27.92 14.38
CA LEU A 376 -11.38 -26.60 14.48
C LEU A 376 -10.40 -25.59 15.10
N VAL A 377 -10.11 -24.52 14.36
CA VAL A 377 -9.48 -23.30 14.89
C VAL A 377 -10.58 -22.28 15.14
N GLU A 378 -10.75 -21.89 16.39
CA GLU A 378 -11.74 -20.92 16.81
C GLU A 378 -11.07 -19.66 17.33
N VAL A 379 -11.46 -18.49 16.80
CA VAL A 379 -10.87 -17.21 17.17
C VAL A 379 -11.92 -16.27 17.75
N ASN A 380 -11.63 -15.68 18.90
CA ASN A 380 -12.40 -14.62 19.52
C ASN A 380 -11.58 -13.33 19.54
N GLU A 381 -11.73 -12.51 18.51
CA GLU A 381 -11.02 -11.23 18.41
C GLU A 381 -11.34 -10.28 19.57
N LYS A 382 -12.63 -10.17 19.94
CA LYS A 382 -13.05 -9.26 21.04
C LYS A 382 -12.51 -9.72 22.39
N GLY A 383 -12.42 -11.04 22.59
CA GLY A 383 -11.84 -11.65 23.79
C GLY A 383 -10.32 -11.66 23.80
N GLY A 384 -9.67 -11.42 22.65
CA GLY A 384 -8.22 -11.44 22.51
C GLY A 384 -7.62 -12.85 22.62
N TRP A 385 -8.32 -13.89 22.15
CA TRP A 385 -7.82 -15.26 22.21
C TRP A 385 -8.26 -16.12 21.03
N TRP A 386 -7.54 -17.20 20.80
CA TRP A 386 -7.95 -18.28 19.92
C TRP A 386 -7.64 -19.65 20.54
N ARG A 387 -8.26 -20.70 20.03
CA ARG A 387 -8.08 -22.08 20.48
C ARG A 387 -8.19 -23.05 19.31
N ILE A 388 -7.65 -24.26 19.48
CA ILE A 388 -7.72 -25.31 18.47
C ILE A 388 -8.05 -26.65 19.11
N GLY A 389 -8.97 -27.38 18.51
CA GLY A 389 -9.48 -28.64 19.04
C GLY A 389 -9.93 -29.60 17.95
N VAL A 390 -10.13 -30.85 18.33
CA VAL A 390 -10.63 -31.91 17.45
C VAL A 390 -12.05 -32.27 17.86
N VAL A 391 -12.94 -32.45 16.89
CA VAL A 391 -14.34 -32.79 17.14
C VAL A 391 -14.87 -33.68 16.02
N ARG A 392 -15.74 -34.64 16.36
CA ARG A 392 -16.55 -35.34 15.38
C ARG A 392 -17.87 -34.61 15.16
N ALA A 393 -18.24 -34.41 13.91
CA ALA A 393 -19.48 -33.75 13.54
C ALA A 393 -20.71 -34.63 13.81
N THR A 394 -21.19 -34.64 15.06
CA THR A 394 -22.47 -35.25 15.46
C THR A 394 -23.59 -34.21 15.49
N PRO A 395 -24.87 -34.61 15.31
CA PRO A 395 -26.02 -33.71 15.43
C PRO A 395 -26.11 -32.97 16.77
N GLU A 396 -25.60 -33.60 17.84
CA GLU A 396 -25.54 -33.05 19.19
C GLU A 396 -24.45 -31.98 19.32
N ASN A 397 -23.27 -32.21 18.71
CA ASN A 397 -22.15 -31.27 18.71
C ASN A 397 -22.45 -30.00 17.88
N THR A 398 -23.30 -30.11 16.85
CA THR A 398 -23.78 -28.98 16.03
C THR A 398 -24.79 -28.07 16.71
N ALA A 399 -25.43 -28.53 17.81
CA ALA A 399 -26.47 -27.81 18.54
C ALA A 399 -25.95 -27.03 19.77
N GLY A 400 -24.63 -26.94 19.96
CA GLY A 400 -24.02 -26.12 21.03
C GLY A 400 -23.62 -26.86 22.30
N ARG A 401 -23.85 -28.17 22.40
CA ARG A 401 -23.22 -29.07 23.39
C ARG A 401 -22.04 -29.76 22.72
N SER A 402 -20.97 -29.00 22.48
CA SER A 402 -19.84 -29.53 21.73
C SER A 402 -18.82 -30.17 22.68
N ASP A 403 -18.73 -31.50 22.69
CA ASP A 403 -17.60 -32.24 23.31
C ASP A 403 -16.36 -32.11 22.40
N ILE A 404 -15.93 -30.87 22.18
CA ILE A 404 -14.72 -30.56 21.42
C ILE A 404 -13.52 -30.87 22.31
N HIS A 405 -12.65 -31.72 21.80
CA HIS A 405 -11.41 -32.05 22.47
C HIS A 405 -10.33 -31.01 22.17
N TRP A 406 -10.19 -30.01 23.04
CA TRP A 406 -9.24 -28.92 22.85
C TRP A 406 -7.79 -29.37 22.99
N LEU A 407 -6.99 -29.19 21.93
CA LEU A 407 -5.54 -29.40 21.93
C LEU A 407 -4.83 -28.21 22.60
N HIS A 408 -5.28 -27.00 22.28
CA HIS A 408 -4.90 -25.77 22.98
C HIS A 408 -6.15 -25.00 23.35
N HIS A 409 -6.36 -24.82 24.66
CA HIS A 409 -7.61 -24.33 25.20
C HIS A 409 -7.77 -22.81 25.14
N ARG A 410 -6.63 -22.09 25.15
CA ARG A 410 -6.56 -20.64 25.01
C ARG A 410 -5.14 -20.20 24.65
N ILE A 411 -5.01 -19.49 23.54
CA ILE A 411 -3.79 -18.82 23.11
C ILE A 411 -4.16 -17.35 22.94
N ASP A 412 -3.48 -16.47 23.66
CA ASP A 412 -3.79 -15.04 23.59
C ASP A 412 -3.37 -14.47 22.22
N LEU A 413 -4.24 -13.63 21.66
CA LEU A 413 -3.94 -12.83 20.49
C LEU A 413 -3.04 -11.65 20.91
N PRO A 414 -2.17 -11.15 20.02
CA PRO A 414 -1.42 -9.94 20.30
C PRO A 414 -2.34 -8.79 20.73
N ALA A 415 -1.89 -8.00 21.69
CA ALA A 415 -2.66 -6.86 22.17
C ALA A 415 -2.94 -5.88 21.02
N ASP A 416 -4.18 -5.37 20.96
CA ASP A 416 -4.56 -4.37 19.96
C ASP A 416 -4.00 -2.99 20.33
N LEU A 417 -2.72 -2.80 20.04
CA LEU A 417 -2.04 -1.54 20.27
C LEU A 417 -2.67 -0.42 19.43
N LEU A 418 -2.98 -0.66 18.16
CA LEU A 418 -3.54 0.38 17.28
C LEU A 418 -4.93 0.84 17.73
N GLY A 419 -5.76 -0.08 18.26
CA GLY A 419 -7.06 0.25 18.84
C GLY A 419 -6.95 1.01 20.16
N SER A 420 -6.02 0.63 21.03
CA SER A 420 -5.80 1.28 22.34
C SER A 420 -5.07 2.62 22.26
N MET A 421 -4.43 2.95 21.13
CA MET A 421 -3.80 4.24 20.91
C MET A 421 -4.80 5.42 20.89
N THR A 422 -4.39 6.56 21.45
CA THR A 422 -5.19 7.79 21.38
C THR A 422 -5.20 8.36 19.96
N ALA A 423 -6.19 9.22 19.68
CA ALA A 423 -6.27 9.91 18.40
C ALA A 423 -5.06 10.84 18.13
N GLU A 424 -4.39 11.30 19.19
CA GLU A 424 -3.18 12.12 19.08
C GLU A 424 -1.95 11.27 18.76
N GLU A 425 -1.79 10.13 19.44
CA GLU A 425 -0.72 9.17 19.17
C GLU A 425 -0.75 8.69 17.71
N ARG A 426 -1.95 8.32 17.21
CA ARG A 426 -2.14 7.90 15.81
C ARG A 426 -1.80 9.01 14.81
N ARG A 427 -2.18 10.26 15.13
CA ARG A 427 -1.88 11.43 14.27
C ARG A 427 -0.37 11.72 14.24
N ALA A 428 0.30 11.69 15.38
CA ALA A 428 1.73 11.92 15.47
C ALA A 428 2.52 10.95 14.57
N ILE A 429 2.20 9.65 14.64
CA ILE A 429 2.84 8.62 13.81
C ILE A 429 2.53 8.81 12.32
N SER A 430 1.27 9.12 11.97
CA SER A 430 0.85 9.25 10.57
C SER A 430 1.57 10.40 9.84
N VAL A 431 1.78 11.54 10.51
CA VAL A 431 2.36 12.76 9.93
C VAL A 431 3.89 12.69 9.79
N ALA A 432 4.58 11.77 10.47
CA ALA A 432 6.04 11.67 10.47
C ALA A 432 6.68 11.40 9.08
N GLY A 433 5.86 11.08 8.06
CA GLY A 433 6.29 11.01 6.66
C GLY A 433 6.81 9.62 6.28
N SER A 434 8.13 9.49 6.09
CA SER A 434 8.74 8.24 5.60
C SER A 434 8.58 7.07 6.58
N SER A 435 8.63 5.83 6.09
CA SER A 435 8.47 4.64 6.94
C SER A 435 9.45 4.58 8.12
N SER A 436 10.71 4.98 7.93
CA SER A 436 11.68 5.04 9.04
C SER A 436 11.31 6.12 10.06
N ARG A 437 10.86 7.30 9.63
CA ARG A 437 10.42 8.35 10.56
C ARG A 437 9.15 7.97 11.31
N ARG A 438 8.22 7.25 10.66
CA ARG A 438 7.03 6.70 11.32
C ARG A 438 7.40 5.65 12.37
N LEU A 439 8.42 4.83 12.11
CA LEU A 439 8.94 3.89 13.10
C LEU A 439 9.58 4.61 14.29
N ASP A 440 10.43 5.61 14.02
CA ASP A 440 11.04 6.41 15.07
C ASP A 440 9.96 7.10 15.93
N GLN A 441 8.93 7.66 15.28
CA GLN A 441 7.80 8.28 15.95
C GLN A 441 6.95 7.29 16.74
N LEU A 442 6.75 6.06 16.25
CA LEU A 442 6.08 4.99 16.99
C LEU A 442 6.80 4.73 18.30
N PHE A 443 8.12 4.55 18.27
CA PHE A 443 8.89 4.30 19.48
C PHE A 443 8.95 5.52 20.40
N ARG A 444 8.99 6.76 19.89
CA ARG A 444 8.87 7.96 20.73
C ARG A 444 7.53 8.03 21.47
N THR A 445 6.44 7.66 20.79
CA THR A 445 5.09 7.79 21.31
C THR A 445 4.68 6.61 22.21
N VAL A 446 5.01 5.38 21.83
CA VAL A 446 4.63 4.17 22.56
C VAL A 446 5.77 3.71 23.45
N GLN A 447 5.77 4.21 24.68
CA GLN A 447 6.75 3.90 25.72
C GLN A 447 6.20 2.86 26.71
N ILE A 448 7.05 1.93 27.18
CA ILE A 448 6.77 0.94 28.26
C ILE A 448 5.55 0.04 27.96
N ARG A 449 5.19 -0.10 26.67
CA ARG A 449 4.14 -1.02 26.20
C ARG A 449 4.74 -1.94 25.14
N PRO A 450 4.59 -3.27 25.26
CA PRO A 450 5.01 -4.20 24.20
C PRO A 450 4.29 -3.87 22.87
N ILE A 451 5.05 -3.86 21.79
CA ILE A 451 4.59 -3.54 20.44
C ILE A 451 4.78 -4.79 19.58
N ASP A 452 3.67 -5.40 19.16
CA ASP A 452 3.70 -6.57 18.30
C ASP A 452 4.33 -6.27 16.92
N ARG A 453 5.08 -7.24 16.41
CA ARG A 453 5.74 -7.20 15.10
C ARG A 453 4.78 -6.81 13.97
N ARG A 454 3.52 -7.27 14.00
CA ARG A 454 2.52 -6.93 12.97
C ARG A 454 2.23 -5.44 12.94
N VAL A 455 2.18 -4.78 14.10
CA VAL A 455 1.98 -3.32 14.20
C VAL A 455 3.17 -2.58 13.61
N VAL A 456 4.39 -3.03 13.90
CA VAL A 456 5.60 -2.46 13.28
C VAL A 456 5.55 -2.60 11.77
N ILE A 457 5.25 -3.80 11.25
CA ILE A 457 5.10 -4.08 9.81
C ILE A 457 4.03 -3.19 9.18
N ALA A 458 2.87 -3.04 9.83
CA ALA A 458 1.78 -2.22 9.34
C ALA A 458 2.15 -0.74 9.22
N ILE A 459 2.96 -0.22 10.15
CA ILE A 459 3.41 1.18 10.15
C ILE A 459 4.52 1.42 9.11
N VAL A 460 5.49 0.52 9.02
CA VAL A 460 6.62 0.66 8.09
C VAL A 460 6.31 0.19 6.68
N ARG A 461 5.25 -0.59 6.50
CA ARG A 461 4.76 -1.13 5.22
C ARG A 461 5.78 -2.03 4.52
N THR A 462 6.53 -2.81 5.30
CA THR A 462 7.50 -3.78 4.80
C THR A 462 7.72 -4.91 5.81
N GLU A 463 8.01 -6.12 5.32
CA GLU A 463 8.30 -7.29 6.17
C GLU A 463 9.73 -7.29 6.73
N PHE A 464 10.65 -6.53 6.11
CA PHE A 464 12.06 -6.43 6.49
C PHE A 464 12.27 -5.39 7.60
N ILE A 465 11.76 -5.70 8.79
CA ILE A 465 11.74 -4.74 9.90
C ILE A 465 12.95 -4.80 10.82
N LEU A 466 13.65 -5.94 10.91
CA LEU A 466 14.65 -6.16 11.98
C LEU A 466 15.79 -5.13 11.93
N ASN A 467 16.42 -4.94 10.77
CA ASN A 467 17.46 -3.92 10.60
C ASN A 467 16.90 -2.52 10.85
N ARG A 468 15.67 -2.23 10.43
CA ARG A 468 15.04 -0.92 10.63
C ARG A 468 14.80 -0.60 12.10
N VAL A 469 14.45 -1.61 12.90
CA VAL A 469 14.28 -1.47 14.36
C VAL A 469 15.62 -1.21 15.03
N ILE A 470 16.68 -1.91 14.62
CA ILE A 470 18.05 -1.68 15.11
C ILE A 470 18.49 -0.25 14.79
N GLU A 471 18.38 0.16 13.53
CA GLU A 471 18.73 1.52 13.10
C GLU A 471 17.84 2.59 13.78
N ALA A 472 16.57 2.28 14.06
CA ALA A 472 15.71 3.18 14.83
C ALA A 472 16.22 3.32 16.27
N GLY A 473 16.64 2.23 16.90
CA GLY A 473 17.30 2.28 18.21
C GLY A 473 18.55 3.15 18.20
N GLU A 474 19.39 3.07 17.16
CA GLU A 474 20.58 3.92 17.01
C GLU A 474 20.22 5.40 16.82
N ARG A 475 19.20 5.71 16.00
CA ARG A 475 18.73 7.08 15.79
C ARG A 475 18.06 7.69 17.02
N LEU A 476 17.44 6.86 17.87
CA LEU A 476 16.72 7.27 19.06
C LEU A 476 17.58 7.26 20.33
N ALA A 477 18.76 6.62 20.30
CA ALA A 477 19.70 6.61 21.41
C ALA A 477 20.14 8.03 21.85
N PRO A 478 20.38 9.01 20.95
CA PRO A 478 20.65 10.40 21.35
C PRO A 478 19.51 11.06 22.15
N GLU A 479 18.27 10.57 21.99
CA GLU A 479 17.08 11.04 22.71
C GLU A 479 16.83 10.31 24.04
N GLY A 480 17.73 9.40 24.43
CA GLY A 480 17.60 8.61 25.65
C GLY A 480 16.70 7.38 25.48
N ILE A 481 16.25 7.06 24.27
CA ILE A 481 15.27 6.00 24.04
C ILE A 481 15.98 4.71 23.63
N ALA A 482 15.83 3.67 24.45
CA ALA A 482 16.27 2.32 24.18
C ALA A 482 15.13 1.52 23.54
N VAL A 483 15.43 0.83 22.43
CA VAL A 483 14.50 -0.10 21.78
C VAL A 483 14.99 -1.53 22.02
N LEU A 484 14.16 -2.32 22.70
CA LEU A 484 14.48 -3.65 23.20
C LEU A 484 13.66 -4.69 22.44
N ASP A 485 14.32 -5.74 21.95
CA ASP A 485 13.67 -6.98 21.54
C ASP A 485 13.64 -7.97 22.72
N TYR A 486 13.03 -9.14 22.53
CA TYR A 486 12.99 -10.19 23.55
C TYR A 486 14.36 -10.55 24.13
N ARG A 487 15.41 -10.63 23.28
CA ARG A 487 16.74 -11.06 23.71
C ARG A 487 17.38 -10.01 24.61
N ARG A 488 17.37 -8.75 24.18
CA ARG A 488 17.92 -7.62 24.94
C ARG A 488 17.14 -7.37 26.23
N ALA A 489 15.80 -7.51 26.20
CA ALA A 489 14.98 -7.34 27.39
C ALA A 489 15.24 -8.44 28.44
N ARG A 490 15.52 -9.68 27.99
CA ARG A 490 15.78 -10.83 28.88
C ARG A 490 17.15 -10.79 29.57
N ASN A 491 18.13 -10.04 29.06
CA ASN A 491 19.46 -9.88 29.66
C ASN A 491 19.43 -8.96 30.89
N GLY A 492 18.52 -9.19 31.84
CA GLY A 492 18.47 -8.47 33.13
C GLY A 492 17.84 -7.08 33.10
N LEU A 493 17.95 -6.33 32.00
CA LEU A 493 17.49 -4.94 31.90
C LEU A 493 16.00 -4.77 32.27
N ALA A 494 15.12 -5.57 31.66
CA ALA A 494 13.69 -5.45 31.91
C ALA A 494 13.32 -5.84 33.34
N SER A 495 13.96 -6.86 33.91
CA SER A 495 13.74 -7.24 35.31
C SER A 495 14.24 -6.19 36.30
N THR A 496 15.43 -5.62 36.06
CA THR A 496 16.04 -4.62 36.94
C THR A 496 15.23 -3.33 36.94
N LEU A 497 14.78 -2.88 35.77
CA LEU A 497 13.96 -1.67 35.61
C LEU A 497 12.45 -1.92 35.81
N ARG A 498 12.04 -3.16 36.12
CA ARG A 498 10.63 -3.59 36.28
C ARG A 498 9.75 -3.26 35.06
N LEU A 499 10.31 -3.42 33.87
CA LEU A 499 9.62 -3.23 32.60
C LEU A 499 8.87 -4.50 32.18
N PRO A 500 7.77 -4.38 31.41
CA PRO A 500 7.11 -5.53 30.79
C PRO A 500 8.09 -6.30 29.89
N LEU A 501 8.16 -7.62 30.03
CA LEU A 501 9.01 -8.43 29.16
C LEU A 501 8.29 -8.66 27.81
N PRO A 502 8.78 -8.10 26.68
CA PRO A 502 8.17 -8.37 25.38
C PRO A 502 8.35 -9.85 25.03
N SER A 503 7.42 -10.46 24.29
CA SER A 503 7.59 -11.79 23.72
C SER A 503 8.58 -11.80 22.54
N ARG A 504 8.91 -12.97 22.00
CA ARG A 504 9.83 -13.13 20.85
C ARG A 504 9.42 -12.34 19.59
N ARG A 505 8.17 -11.89 19.50
CA ARG A 505 7.60 -11.17 18.36
C ARG A 505 7.26 -9.72 18.70
N GLU A 506 7.66 -9.24 19.88
CA GLU A 506 7.36 -7.89 20.34
C GLU A 506 8.63 -7.07 20.55
N PHE A 507 8.44 -5.76 20.52
CA PHE A 507 9.47 -4.77 20.82
C PHE A 507 8.99 -3.88 21.96
N LEU A 508 9.93 -3.34 22.74
CA LEU A 508 9.64 -2.40 23.82
C LEU A 508 10.53 -1.17 23.68
N ALA A 509 9.93 0.02 23.65
CA ALA A 509 10.67 1.27 23.74
C ALA A 509 10.61 1.84 25.16
N VAL A 510 11.73 2.32 25.68
CA VAL A 510 11.83 2.95 27.00
C VAL A 510 12.83 4.11 26.98
N ARG A 511 12.42 5.27 27.49
CA ARG A 511 13.30 6.43 27.69
C ARG A 511 14.00 6.31 29.04
N LEU A 512 15.31 6.37 29.03
CA LEU A 512 16.16 6.33 30.23
C LEU A 512 16.86 7.68 30.43
N VAL A 513 17.14 7.99 31.69
CA VAL A 513 17.92 9.16 32.12
C VAL A 513 18.87 8.74 33.23
N ARG A 514 19.95 9.50 33.41
CA ARG A 514 20.86 9.27 34.54
C ARG A 514 20.11 9.45 35.86
N LEU A 515 20.34 8.52 36.79
CA LEU A 515 19.77 8.57 38.12
C LEU A 515 20.32 9.79 38.86
N ARG A 516 19.42 10.69 39.27
CA ARG A 516 19.76 11.87 40.07
C ARG A 516 19.08 11.79 41.44
N PRO A 517 19.57 12.52 42.46
CA PRO A 517 19.03 12.44 43.82
C PRO A 517 17.52 12.76 43.95
N ASP A 518 17.00 13.60 43.06
CA ASP A 518 15.57 13.99 42.96
C ASP A 518 14.63 12.86 42.48
N HIS A 519 15.18 11.78 41.92
CA HIS A 519 14.39 10.62 41.51
C HIS A 519 13.97 9.75 42.71
N GLY A 520 14.72 9.79 43.82
CA GLY A 520 14.46 8.94 44.98
C GLY A 520 14.76 7.46 44.72
N PRO A 521 14.19 6.53 45.51
CA PRO A 521 14.44 5.10 45.39
C PRO A 521 13.63 4.51 44.22
N VAL A 522 14.14 4.66 43.00
CA VAL A 522 13.59 4.06 41.78
C VAL A 522 14.47 2.90 41.32
N PRO A 523 13.91 1.89 40.62
CA PRO A 523 14.72 0.87 39.98
C PRO A 523 15.70 1.50 38.99
N SER A 524 16.99 1.17 39.12
CA SER A 524 18.06 1.67 38.26
C SER A 524 18.94 0.53 37.76
N VAL A 525 19.57 0.75 36.62
CA VAL A 525 20.51 -0.17 35.98
C VAL A 525 21.82 0.55 35.71
N GLU A 526 22.94 -0.14 35.85
CA GLU A 526 24.24 0.40 35.48
C GLU A 526 24.48 0.24 33.98
N LEU A 527 24.73 1.35 33.28
CA LEU A 527 25.13 1.36 31.86
C LEU A 527 26.37 2.22 31.72
N ALA A 528 27.45 1.65 31.18
CA ALA A 528 28.73 2.32 30.99
C ALA A 528 29.29 3.01 32.26
N GLY A 529 29.10 2.39 33.43
CA GLY A 529 29.60 2.89 34.72
C GLY A 529 28.74 3.99 35.36
N GLU A 530 27.61 4.35 34.77
CA GLU A 530 26.65 5.31 35.33
C GLU A 530 25.31 4.61 35.65
N GLN A 531 24.58 5.09 36.65
CA GLN A 531 23.26 4.56 37.00
C GLN A 531 22.18 5.26 36.16
N TRP A 532 21.30 4.47 35.54
CA TRP A 532 20.21 4.94 34.69
C TRP A 532 18.87 4.44 35.23
N CYS A 533 17.83 5.28 35.17
CA CYS A 533 16.47 4.89 35.52
C CYS A 533 15.48 5.29 34.41
N VAL A 534 14.25 4.79 34.51
CA VAL A 534 13.17 5.15 33.59
C VAL A 534 12.82 6.63 33.75
N ALA A 535 12.77 7.36 32.64
CA ALA A 535 12.55 8.79 32.62
C ALA A 535 11.09 9.17 32.91
N ARG A 536 10.88 10.21 33.70
CA ARG A 536 9.62 10.92 33.94
C ARG A 536 9.39 11.96 32.84
N SER A 537 8.16 12.46 32.71
CA SER A 537 7.81 13.43 31.67
C SER A 537 8.59 14.75 31.74
N GLY A 538 9.12 15.12 32.91
CA GLY A 538 9.88 16.37 33.11
C GLY A 538 11.40 16.22 32.99
N ASP A 539 11.92 15.00 32.86
CA ASP A 539 13.36 14.78 32.88
C ASP A 539 14.00 15.19 31.55
N PRO A 540 15.21 15.77 31.58
CA PRO A 540 15.88 16.22 30.37
C PRO A 540 16.16 15.07 29.41
N VAL A 541 16.33 15.42 28.14
CA VAL A 541 16.74 14.46 27.12
C VAL A 541 18.25 14.24 27.25
N GLU A 542 18.65 13.00 27.50
CA GLU A 542 20.05 12.60 27.66
C GLU A 542 20.38 11.46 26.71
N SER A 543 21.53 11.52 26.04
CA SER A 543 21.94 10.48 25.09
C SER A 543 22.39 9.22 25.81
N LEU A 544 21.89 8.06 25.36
CA LEU A 544 22.34 6.75 25.85
C LEU A 544 23.81 6.50 25.49
N PRO A 545 24.54 5.72 26.31
CA PRO A 545 25.90 5.32 26.00
C PRO A 545 25.96 4.49 24.71
N VAL A 546 27.06 4.66 23.94
CA VAL A 546 27.29 3.97 22.67
C VAL A 546 27.63 2.50 22.96
N GLY A 547 26.99 1.57 22.23
CA GLY A 547 27.20 0.13 22.43
C GLY A 547 26.48 -0.36 23.69
N LEU A 548 25.14 -0.32 23.67
CA LEU A 548 24.28 -0.87 24.72
C LEU A 548 24.38 -2.41 24.77
N ASP A 549 25.52 -2.91 25.22
CA ASP A 549 25.66 -4.27 25.68
C ASP A 549 25.18 -4.33 27.13
N PHE A 550 23.91 -4.69 27.28
CA PHE A 550 23.30 -4.99 28.57
C PHE A 550 23.89 -6.33 29.07
N GLN A 551 24.91 -6.25 29.94
CA GLN A 551 25.47 -7.42 30.64
C GLN A 551 24.52 -7.92 31.73
#